data_AF-A0A562M8R7-F1
#
_entry.id   AF-A0A562M8R7-F1
#
_cell.length_a   1.000
_cell.length_b   1.000
_cell.length_c   1.000
_cell.angle_alpha   90.00
_cell.angle_beta   90.00
_cell.angle_gamma   90.00
#
_symmetry.space_group_name_H-M   'P 1'
#
loop_
_entity.id
_entity.type
_entity.pdbx_description
1 polymer ?
#
loop_
_entity_poly.entity_id
_entity_poly.type
_entity_poly.pdbx_seq_one_letter_code
_entity_poly.pdbx_strand_id
1 'polypeptide(L)' 'MRDNSLIEKRNRAIYDDFEHMFNHEGKRMEVIYNELSSKYFLVPKTVSKIVYAEADRRKKTQ' A
#
# COMPACT_ATOMS: atom_id res chain seq x y z
N MET A 1 1.90 -8.34 -23.08
CA MET A 1 1.44 -7.01 -22.62
C MET A 1 1.04 -7.16 -21.16
N ARG A 2 1.64 -6.40 -20.24
CA ARG A 2 1.31 -6.51 -18.81
C ARG A 2 -0.08 -5.92 -18.60
N ASP A 3 -1.08 -6.79 -18.43
CA ASP A 3 -2.42 -6.44 -17.96
C ASP A 3 -2.28 -5.68 -16.65
N ASN A 4 -2.30 -4.35 -16.72
CA ASN A 4 -2.37 -3.48 -15.55
C ASN A 4 -3.79 -3.62 -14.97
N SER A 5 -4.04 -4.77 -14.33
CA SER A 5 -5.34 -5.06 -13.75
C SER A 5 -5.72 -3.95 -12.77
N LEU A 6 -7.02 -3.69 -12.64
CA LEU A 6 -7.53 -2.71 -11.68
C LEU A 6 -7.02 -2.99 -10.26
N ILE A 7 -6.81 -4.26 -9.93
CA ILE A 7 -6.26 -4.71 -8.66
C ILE A 7 -4.82 -4.24 -8.47
N GLU A 8 -3.96 -4.39 -9.49
CA GLU A 8 -2.56 -3.93 -9.40
C GLU A 8 -2.47 -2.42 -9.29
N LYS A 9 -3.31 -1.67 -10.03
CA LYS A 9 -3.36 -0.21 -9.90
C LYS A 9 -3.77 0.23 -8.50
N ARG A 10 -4.80 -0.40 -7.93
CA ARG A 10 -5.24 -0.12 -6.54
C ARG A 10 -4.14 -0.45 -5.53
N ASN A 11 -3.49 -1.60 -5.68
CA ASN A 11 -2.45 -2.02 -4.74
C ASN A 11 -1.24 -1.09 -4.77
N ARG A 12 -0.83 -0.62 -5.96
CA ARG A 12 0.20 0.41 -6.09
C ARG A 12 -0.21 1.72 -5.41
N ALA A 13 -1.44 2.18 -5.62
CA ALA A 13 -1.95 3.39 -4.98
C ALA A 13 -1.97 3.27 -3.44
N ILE A 14 -2.36 2.12 -2.89
CA ILE A 14 -2.29 1.84 -1.45
C ILE A 14 -0.86 1.96 -0.94
N TYR A 15 0.12 1.44 -1.68
CA TYR A 15 1.52 1.51 -1.30
C TYR A 15 2.08 2.93 -1.40
N ASP A 16 1.76 3.66 -2.47
CA ASP A 16 2.20 5.05 -2.66
C ASP A 16 1.65 5.96 -1.54
N ASP A 17 0.38 5.79 -1.17
CA ASP A 17 -0.21 6.49 -0.02
C ASP A 17 0.48 6.11 1.30
N PHE A 18 0.80 4.82 1.49
CA PHE A 18 1.55 4.35 2.65
C PHE A 18 2.93 5.03 2.74
N GLU A 19 3.69 5.06 1.64
CA GLU A 19 4.99 5.72 1.60
C GLU A 19 4.88 7.22 1.89
N HIS A 20 3.83 7.88 1.38
CA HIS A 20 3.57 9.28 1.67
C HIS A 20 3.36 9.52 3.18
N MET A 21 2.42 8.79 3.78
CA MET A 21 2.10 8.93 5.20
C MET A 21 3.28 8.55 6.11
N PHE A 22 4.08 7.57 5.71
CA PHE A 22 5.22 7.10 6.50
C PHE A 22 6.42 8.05 6.38
N ASN A 23 6.85 8.38 5.16
CA ASN A 23 8.08 9.14 4.92
C ASN A 23 7.89 10.65 5.01
N HIS A 24 6.73 11.17 4.63
CA HIS A 24 6.48 12.62 4.60
C HIS A 24 5.68 13.11 5.81
N GLU A 25 4.67 12.36 6.25
CA GLU A 25 3.86 12.74 7.41
C GLU A 25 4.40 12.18 8.74
N GLY A 26 5.32 11.20 8.70
CA GLY A 26 5.91 10.60 9.90
C GLY A 26 4.92 9.81 10.75
N LYS A 27 3.81 9.34 10.16
CA LYS A 27 2.77 8.58 10.89
C LYS A 27 3.27 7.20 11.30
N ARG A 28 2.77 6.70 12.43
CA ARG A 28 3.02 5.33 12.89
C ARG A 28 2.29 4.32 12.01
N MET A 29 2.90 3.16 11.76
CA MET A 29 2.33 2.11 10.89
C MET A 29 0.88 1.73 11.25
N GLU A 30 0.55 1.56 12.54
CA GLU A 30 -0.81 1.21 12.97
C GLU A 30 -1.84 2.27 12.55
N VAL A 31 -1.49 3.55 12.66
CA VAL A 31 -2.35 4.68 12.25
C VAL A 31 -2.53 4.65 10.74
N ILE A 32 -1.44 4.49 9.99
CA ILE A 32 -1.48 4.42 8.52
C ILE A 32 -2.37 3.27 8.04
N TYR A 33 -2.23 2.07 8.63
CA TYR A 33 -3.06 0.93 8.24
C TYR A 33 -4.54 1.13 8.55
N ASN A 34 -4.88 1.80 9.64
CA ASN A 34 -6.28 2.13 9.96
C ASN A 34 -6.86 3.21 9.03
N GLU A 35 -6.07 4.23 8.66
CA GLU A 35 -6.48 5.26 7.70
C GLU A 35 -6.69 4.66 6.30
N LEU A 36 -5.73 3.87 5.81
CA LEU A 36 -5.83 3.21 4.50
C LEU A 36 -6.94 2.16 4.48
N SER A 37 -7.16 1.46 5.60
CA SER A 37 -8.29 0.55 5.78
C SER A 37 -9.62 1.27 5.52
N SER A 38 -9.77 2.47 6.09
CA SER A 38 -10.96 3.30 5.92
C SER A 38 -11.08 3.87 4.51
N LYS A 39 -9.97 4.38 3.94
CA LYS A 39 -9.93 4.98 2.59
C LYS A 39 -10.25 3.96 1.49
N TYR A 40 -9.76 2.73 1.62
CA TYR A 40 -9.88 1.69 0.59
C TYR A 40 -10.94 0.64 0.90
N PHE A 41 -11.67 0.76 2.02
CA PHE A 41 -12.67 -0.21 2.47
C PHE A 41 -12.11 -1.64 2.58
N LEU A 42 -10.92 -1.78 3.16
CA LEU A 42 -10.21 -3.05 3.33
C LEU A 42 -9.86 -3.24 4.81
N VAL A 43 -9.86 -4.48 5.30
CA VAL A 43 -9.39 -4.78 6.66
C VAL A 43 -7.91 -4.37 6.80
N PRO A 44 -7.45 -3.79 7.93
CA PRO A 44 -6.06 -3.35 8.10
C PRO A 44 -5.02 -4.43 7.81
N LYS A 45 -5.32 -5.69 8.17
CA LYS A 45 -4.47 -6.85 7.87
C LYS A 45 -4.28 -7.07 6.37
N THR A 46 -5.29 -6.79 5.56
CA THR A 46 -5.21 -6.88 4.09
C THR A 46 -4.34 -5.76 3.53
N VAL A 47 -4.50 -4.53 4.04
CA VAL A 47 -3.65 -3.39 3.67
C VAL A 47 -2.18 -3.70 3.95
N SER A 48 -1.87 -4.17 5.15
CA SER A 48 -0.49 -4.54 5.53
C SER A 48 0.12 -5.59 4.58
N LYS A 49 -0.65 -6.63 4.20
CA LYS A 49 -0.20 -7.63 3.22
C LYS A 49 0.07 -7.02 1.84
N ILE A 50 -0.79 -6.10 1.39
CA ILE A 50 -0.62 -5.41 0.10
C ILE A 50 0.66 -4.57 0.13
N VAL A 51 0.84 -3.75 1.17
CA VAL A 51 2.02 -2.90 1.35
C VAL A 51 3.30 -3.74 1.33
N TYR A 52 3.33 -4.87 2.05
CA TYR A 52 4.48 -5.76 2.05
C TYR A 52 4.76 -6.38 0.68
N ALA A 53 3.72 -6.84 -0.02
CA ALA A 53 3.85 -7.44 -1.34
C ALA A 53 4.34 -6.44 -2.40
N GLU A 54 3.88 -5.18 -2.36
CA GLU A 54 4.38 -4.12 -3.24
C GLU A 54 5.83 -3.75 -2.93
N ALA A 55 6.21 -3.67 -1.65
CA ALA A 55 7.59 -3.42 -1.25
C ALA A 55 8.56 -4.51 -1.76
N ASP A 56 8.19 -5.79 -1.64
CA ASP A 56 8.97 -6.91 -2.17
C ASP A 56 9.09 -6.85 -3.71
N ARG A 57 7.99 -6.51 -4.40
CA ARG A 57 8.00 -6.34 -5.87
C ARG A 57 8.94 -5.24 -6.34
N ARG A 58 8.96 -4.10 -5.63
CA ARG A 58 9.88 -2.99 -5.96
C ARG A 58 11.34 -3.36 -5.75
N LYS A 59 11.66 -4.09 -4.68
CA LYS A 59 13.03 -4.60 -4.45
C LYS A 59 13.52 -5.53 -5.56
N LYS A 60 12.64 -6.37 -6.12
CA LYS A 60 12.99 -7.31 -7.20
C LYS A 60 13.11 -6.65 -8.59
N THR A 61 12.66 -5.41 -8.73
CA THR A 61 12.67 -4.68 -10.01
C THR A 61 13.86 -3.71 -10.11
N GLN A 62 14.60 -3.51 -9.02
CA GLN A 62 15.88 -2.80 -8.96
C GLN A 62 17.04 -3.78 -9.10
#